data_AF-A0A655PQH6-F1
#
_entry.id   AF-A0A655PQH6-F1
#
_cell.length_a   1.000
_cell.length_b   1.000
_cell.length_c   1.000
_cell.angle_alpha   90.00
_cell.angle_beta   90.00
_cell.angle_gamma   90.00
#
_symmetry.space_group_name_H-M   'P 1'
#
loop_
_entity.id
_entity.type
_entity.pdbx_description
1 polymer ?
#
loop_
_entity_poly.entity_id
_entity_poly.type
_entity_poly.pdbx_seq_one_letter_code
_entity_poly.pdbx_strand_id
1 'polypeptide(L)'
;MEDDGFKQIMAFAHLDNSLRYLNSLGYDLFNKADGSGIEPVLFDAAALSTNNSSYYVGPNVILFGEGVSHDALDADIIWHELGHAIHYHMVPDWAYGHTGALGEGFGDYWAGAHSYRNQYEQGKAFEIDTLFNWDGYFGTTISTRSLANLAARYYSAGDYRAHEREAGHLGDELWSTPLFQSLKQAVEQYGVSAFDEFNTVVLESMFGVGRGVLMHDLAQNMLYVANALYPDKDYKLILQRNLQHHGLLQAPFQAAFAKKYLDPLATQNLYVNATERSATTQATVVMAGQTHTFSQDNLANVVWRLPAPTDYQCGVATSVKVDFNYQYAHFLGQQTWQAELPVVFGLPKMAQTFTTLNSTLRDAQLSSDGKLASGFKSYNFFVEGAARIVGDDFALRVKLSHSNMQDLRITLISPQGTRVEILNNQTTPVAQLDDYWVLAHQKALQVLRGERLDGNWRLEILDNVVGNVGTLHLWGVGEVTHYTCDKEVKDQTSTTNSEEDVAAGSGSLTLGLLLLLSAFSRRRWANKGTQS
;
A
#
# COMPACT_ATOMS: atom_id res chain seq x y z
N MET A 1 -37.54 30.37 3.55
CA MET A 1 -37.09 30.20 4.94
C MET A 1 -36.14 31.36 5.21
N GLU A 2 -36.66 32.55 5.49
CA GLU A 2 -35.88 33.79 5.74
C GLU A 2 -35.93 34.20 7.22
N ASP A 3 -36.30 33.30 8.13
CA ASP A 3 -36.37 33.61 9.56
C ASP A 3 -35.00 33.44 10.21
N ASP A 4 -34.30 34.56 10.42
CA ASP A 4 -33.02 34.60 11.12
C ASP A 4 -33.10 33.97 12.52
N GLY A 5 -34.25 34.10 13.20
CA GLY A 5 -34.47 33.46 14.49
C GLY A 5 -34.46 31.95 14.41
N PHE A 6 -35.00 31.37 13.33
CA PHE A 6 -35.00 29.91 13.13
C PHE A 6 -33.59 29.37 12.92
N LYS A 7 -32.76 30.03 12.09
CA LYS A 7 -31.35 29.65 11.86
C LYS A 7 -30.56 29.66 13.18
N GLN A 8 -30.73 30.70 13.99
CA GLN A 8 -30.04 30.81 15.28
C GLN A 8 -30.50 29.71 16.27
N ILE A 9 -31.79 29.37 16.28
CA ILE A 9 -32.32 28.28 17.13
C ILE A 9 -31.81 26.90 16.65
N MET A 10 -31.74 26.68 15.34
CA MET A 10 -31.20 25.44 14.76
C MET A 10 -29.73 25.25 15.17
N ALA A 11 -28.90 26.26 14.95
CA ALA A 11 -27.49 26.25 15.37
C ALA A 11 -27.37 26.00 16.88
N PHE A 12 -28.09 26.76 17.71
CA PHE A 12 -28.07 26.59 19.16
C PHE A 12 -28.45 25.17 19.59
N ALA A 13 -29.56 24.62 19.08
CA ALA A 13 -30.08 23.33 19.51
C ALA A 13 -29.12 22.18 19.15
N HIS A 14 -28.52 22.21 17.97
CA HIS A 14 -27.56 21.18 17.55
C HIS A 14 -26.22 21.30 18.29
N LEU A 15 -25.70 22.52 18.50
CA LEU A 15 -24.47 22.75 19.26
C LEU A 15 -24.62 22.32 20.73
N ASP A 16 -25.69 22.74 21.41
CA ASP A 16 -25.97 22.36 22.80
C ASP A 16 -26.16 20.84 22.94
N ASN A 17 -26.86 20.20 22.00
CA ASN A 17 -27.03 18.75 21.99
C ASN A 17 -25.69 18.02 21.87
N SER A 18 -24.85 18.41 20.92
CA SER A 18 -23.52 17.80 20.74
C SER A 18 -22.62 17.99 21.96
N LEU A 19 -22.60 19.19 22.56
CA LEU A 19 -21.82 19.47 23.76
C LEU A 19 -22.29 18.64 24.96
N ARG A 20 -23.61 18.48 25.14
CA ARG A 20 -24.16 17.60 26.20
C ARG A 20 -23.81 16.14 25.96
N TYR A 21 -23.88 15.69 24.71
CA TYR A 21 -23.48 14.34 24.35
C TYR A 21 -21.99 14.10 24.65
N LEU A 22 -21.11 15.02 24.23
CA LEU A 22 -19.69 14.99 24.55
C LEU A 22 -19.43 14.91 26.07
N ASN A 23 -20.09 15.75 26.86
CA ASN A 23 -19.98 15.70 28.33
C ASN A 23 -20.50 14.38 28.91
N SER A 24 -21.55 13.79 28.32
CA SER A 24 -22.08 12.49 28.74
C SER A 24 -21.11 11.32 28.51
N LEU A 25 -20.20 11.47 27.53
CA LEU A 25 -19.09 10.56 27.30
C LEU A 25 -17.90 10.80 28.25
N GLY A 26 -17.96 11.83 29.10
CA GLY A 26 -16.94 12.18 30.09
C GLY A 26 -15.92 13.23 29.64
N TYR A 27 -16.16 13.92 28.51
CA TYR A 27 -15.23 14.90 27.95
C TYR A 27 -15.67 16.34 28.20
N ASP A 28 -15.29 16.91 29.34
CA ASP A 28 -15.59 18.30 29.69
C ASP A 28 -14.60 19.32 29.04
N LEU A 29 -14.42 19.24 27.72
CA LEU A 29 -13.37 19.98 26.98
C LEU A 29 -13.47 21.51 27.06
N PHE A 30 -14.67 22.02 27.32
CA PHE A 30 -14.96 23.45 27.33
C PHE A 30 -14.98 24.03 28.75
N ASN A 31 -14.57 23.26 29.77
CA ASN A 31 -14.35 23.82 31.09
C ASN A 31 -13.10 24.70 31.10
N LYS A 32 -13.19 25.88 31.70
CA LYS A 32 -12.04 26.77 31.86
C LYS A 32 -11.00 26.11 32.73
N ALA A 33 -9.73 26.21 32.31
CA ALA A 33 -8.60 25.61 33.01
C ALA A 33 -8.43 26.10 34.48
N ASP A 34 -8.93 27.29 34.79
CA ASP A 34 -8.90 27.87 36.15
C ASP A 34 -10.08 27.41 37.05
N GLY A 35 -10.99 26.59 36.53
CA GLY A 35 -12.18 26.11 37.24
C GLY A 35 -13.26 27.18 37.44
N SER A 36 -13.16 28.35 36.82
CA SER A 36 -14.12 29.45 36.99
C SER A 36 -15.46 29.24 36.25
N GLY A 37 -15.60 28.16 35.50
CA GLY A 37 -16.83 27.78 34.80
C GLY A 37 -16.55 27.19 33.42
N ILE A 38 -17.49 27.37 32.51
CA ILE A 38 -17.44 26.90 31.12
C ILE A 38 -17.01 28.05 30.21
N GLU A 39 -16.14 27.77 29.24
CA GLU A 39 -15.87 28.61 28.09
C GLU A 39 -16.89 28.28 26.99
N PRO A 40 -17.85 29.17 26.70
CA PRO A 40 -18.89 28.88 25.72
C PRO A 40 -18.31 28.90 24.31
N VAL A 41 -18.74 27.95 23.47
CA VAL A 41 -18.58 28.06 22.02
C VAL A 41 -19.53 29.15 21.53
N LEU A 42 -18.96 30.24 21.02
CA LEU A 42 -19.76 31.29 20.40
C LEU A 42 -20.18 30.84 19.01
N PHE A 43 -21.31 31.33 18.51
CA PHE A 43 -21.70 31.09 17.13
C PHE A 43 -22.51 32.25 16.57
N ASP A 44 -22.54 32.34 15.24
CA ASP A 44 -23.47 33.20 14.52
C ASP A 44 -23.96 32.47 13.25
N ALA A 45 -25.25 32.13 13.26
CA ALA A 45 -25.93 31.37 12.20
C ALA A 45 -26.14 32.15 10.88
N ALA A 46 -25.78 33.42 10.83
CA ALA A 46 -25.95 34.30 9.65
C ALA A 46 -24.74 35.24 9.46
N ALA A 47 -23.54 34.75 9.76
CA ALA A 47 -22.34 35.59 9.79
C ALA A 47 -21.74 35.88 8.41
N LEU A 48 -21.75 34.89 7.51
CA LEU A 48 -21.01 34.94 6.26
C LEU A 48 -21.99 34.99 5.08
N SER A 49 -21.81 35.94 4.17
CA SER A 49 -22.63 36.05 2.96
C SER A 49 -22.31 34.98 1.90
N THR A 50 -21.29 34.16 2.13
CA THR A 50 -20.86 33.07 1.24
C THR A 50 -21.40 31.72 1.71
N ASN A 51 -21.47 30.74 0.80
CA ASN A 51 -21.81 29.34 1.09
C ASN A 51 -20.61 28.61 1.70
N ASN A 52 -20.19 29.03 2.90
CA ASN A 52 -19.08 28.47 3.62
C ASN A 52 -19.25 28.74 5.12
N SER A 53 -18.94 27.74 5.94
CA SER A 53 -18.91 27.84 7.40
C SER A 53 -17.52 27.54 7.93
N SER A 54 -17.19 28.06 9.11
CA SER A 54 -15.87 27.84 9.72
C SER A 54 -15.89 28.06 11.24
N TYR A 55 -15.19 27.18 11.96
CA TYR A 55 -14.73 27.44 13.31
C TYR A 55 -13.42 28.25 13.35
N TYR A 56 -13.40 29.32 14.14
CA TYR A 56 -12.22 30.15 14.36
C TYR A 56 -11.66 29.95 15.77
N VAL A 57 -10.48 29.34 15.86
CA VAL A 57 -9.81 28.95 17.12
C VAL A 57 -9.60 30.15 18.06
N GLY A 58 -9.05 31.26 17.56
CA GLY A 58 -8.69 32.41 18.39
C GLY A 58 -9.87 33.04 19.14
N PRO A 59 -10.97 33.40 18.46
CA PRO A 59 -12.18 33.92 19.09
C PRO A 59 -13.13 32.84 19.64
N ASN A 60 -12.83 31.54 19.48
CA ASN A 60 -13.69 30.41 19.86
C ASN A 60 -15.14 30.58 19.36
N VAL A 61 -15.29 30.81 18.05
CA VAL A 61 -16.57 31.10 17.41
C VAL A 61 -16.76 30.27 16.14
N ILE A 62 -17.98 29.79 15.93
CA ILE A 62 -18.43 29.17 14.68
C ILE A 62 -19.24 30.18 13.88
N LEU A 63 -18.81 30.49 12.66
CA LEU A 63 -19.51 31.40 11.76
C LEU A 63 -20.12 30.61 10.62
N PHE A 64 -21.43 30.75 10.43
CA PHE A 64 -22.15 30.04 9.40
C PHE A 64 -22.42 30.89 8.16
N GLY A 65 -22.37 30.21 7.01
CA GLY A 65 -22.70 30.75 5.70
C GLY A 65 -24.20 30.87 5.45
N GLU A 66 -24.59 31.93 4.75
CA GLU A 66 -25.99 32.14 4.35
C GLU A 66 -26.29 31.62 2.95
N GLY A 67 -25.30 31.51 2.05
CA GLY A 67 -25.44 30.75 0.80
C GLY A 67 -26.74 30.97 0.00
N VAL A 68 -27.12 29.94 -0.77
CA VAL A 68 -28.47 29.83 -1.39
C VAL A 68 -29.34 28.89 -0.55
N SER A 69 -28.73 27.79 -0.11
CA SER A 69 -29.12 27.10 1.10
C SER A 69 -28.32 27.72 2.26
N HIS A 70 -28.99 27.95 3.39
CA HIS A 70 -28.32 28.46 4.57
C HIS A 70 -27.66 27.29 5.30
N ASP A 71 -26.34 27.34 5.49
CA ASP A 71 -25.54 26.29 6.13
C ASP A 71 -26.09 25.91 7.53
N ALA A 72 -26.56 26.90 8.28
CA ALA A 72 -27.15 26.72 9.61
C ALA A 72 -28.53 26.01 9.63
N LEU A 73 -29.07 25.63 8.46
CA LEU A 73 -30.25 24.78 8.33
C LEU A 73 -29.90 23.30 8.12
N ASP A 74 -28.62 22.98 7.94
CA ASP A 74 -28.14 21.60 7.85
C ASP A 74 -27.45 21.18 9.16
N ALA A 75 -28.01 20.17 9.83
CA ALA A 75 -27.49 19.66 11.08
C ALA A 75 -26.09 19.08 10.92
N ASP A 76 -25.77 18.49 9.77
CA ASP A 76 -24.46 17.88 9.54
C ASP A 76 -23.37 18.97 9.49
N ILE A 77 -23.65 20.13 8.90
CA ILE A 77 -22.70 21.26 8.87
C ILE A 77 -22.47 21.79 10.29
N ILE A 78 -23.54 22.00 11.07
CA ILE A 78 -23.41 22.49 12.45
C ILE A 78 -22.54 21.54 13.31
N TRP A 79 -22.76 20.24 13.18
CA TRP A 79 -21.96 19.24 13.90
C TRP A 79 -20.53 19.13 13.38
N HIS A 80 -20.32 19.27 12.08
CA HIS A 80 -19.00 19.28 11.45
C HIS A 80 -18.14 20.43 11.99
N GLU A 81 -18.68 21.66 12.00
CA GLU A 81 -17.95 22.84 12.49
C GLU A 81 -17.63 22.75 13.99
N LEU A 82 -18.56 22.19 14.78
CA LEU A 82 -18.27 21.91 16.19
C LEU A 82 -17.21 20.81 16.35
N GLY A 83 -17.13 19.86 15.42
CA GLY A 83 -16.05 18.88 15.34
C GLY A 83 -14.67 19.55 15.32
N HIS A 84 -14.48 20.63 14.57
CA HIS A 84 -13.25 21.40 14.63
C HIS A 84 -12.99 21.98 16.03
N ALA A 85 -14.01 22.57 16.67
CA ALA A 85 -13.85 23.11 18.01
C ALA A 85 -13.46 22.05 19.04
N ILE A 86 -14.16 20.90 19.04
CA ILE A 86 -13.84 19.73 19.88
C ILE A 86 -12.38 19.33 19.68
N HIS A 87 -12.00 19.14 18.42
CA HIS A 87 -10.67 18.70 18.05
C HIS A 87 -9.58 19.68 18.52
N TYR A 88 -9.75 20.98 18.31
CA TYR A 88 -8.79 22.00 18.78
C TYR A 88 -8.69 22.12 20.30
N HIS A 89 -9.78 21.86 21.04
CA HIS A 89 -9.73 21.83 22.51
C HIS A 89 -9.01 20.59 23.05
N MET A 90 -9.01 19.48 22.29
CA MET A 90 -8.23 18.28 22.63
C MET A 90 -6.75 18.46 22.29
N VAL A 91 -6.46 19.09 21.14
CA VAL A 91 -5.10 19.28 20.62
C VAL A 91 -4.86 20.76 20.22
N PRO A 92 -4.46 21.64 21.17
CA PRO A 92 -4.37 23.08 20.91
C PRO A 92 -3.33 23.52 19.85
N ASP A 93 -2.28 22.74 19.58
CA ASP A 93 -1.25 23.03 18.55
C ASP A 93 -1.43 22.16 17.29
N TRP A 94 -2.68 21.99 16.84
CA TRP A 94 -3.03 21.20 15.67
C TRP A 94 -2.63 21.89 14.37
N ALA A 95 -1.45 21.52 13.85
CA ALA A 95 -0.90 22.03 12.61
C ALA A 95 0.13 21.07 12.00
N TYR A 96 0.42 21.26 10.70
CA TYR A 96 1.40 20.49 9.88
C TYR A 96 1.07 19.00 9.75
N GLY A 97 1.87 18.26 8.96
CA GLY A 97 1.55 16.86 8.68
C GLY A 97 0.19 16.77 7.99
N HIS A 98 -0.64 15.80 8.39
CA HIS A 98 -1.93 15.54 7.76
C HIS A 98 -3.11 16.15 8.56
N THR A 99 -2.82 17.11 9.44
CA THR A 99 -3.80 17.68 10.37
C THR A 99 -5.00 18.32 9.67
N GLY A 100 -4.83 18.84 8.45
CA GLY A 100 -5.91 19.42 7.65
C GLY A 100 -7.02 18.40 7.36
N ALA A 101 -6.70 17.38 6.55
CA ALA A 101 -7.67 16.33 6.21
C ALA A 101 -8.12 15.50 7.43
N LEU A 102 -7.27 15.32 8.44
CA LEU A 102 -7.67 14.66 9.70
C LEU A 102 -8.75 15.45 10.45
N GLY A 103 -8.62 16.78 10.52
CA GLY A 103 -9.60 17.65 11.16
C GLY A 103 -10.93 17.66 10.42
N GLU A 104 -10.89 17.79 9.09
CA GLU A 104 -12.07 17.69 8.22
C GLU A 104 -12.78 16.34 8.36
N GLY A 105 -12.01 15.25 8.25
CA GLY A 105 -12.57 13.91 8.34
C GLY A 105 -13.12 13.58 9.73
N PHE A 106 -12.59 14.20 10.80
CA PHE A 106 -13.18 14.10 12.14
C PHE A 106 -14.53 14.84 12.20
N GLY A 107 -14.61 16.07 11.67
CA GLY A 107 -15.87 16.81 11.59
C GLY A 107 -16.94 16.02 10.82
N ASP A 108 -16.56 15.45 9.67
CA ASP A 108 -17.43 14.58 8.87
C ASP A 108 -17.90 13.35 9.65
N TYR A 109 -16.97 12.64 10.31
CA TYR A 109 -17.31 11.50 11.14
C TYR A 109 -18.26 11.87 12.28
N TRP A 110 -18.02 12.98 12.97
CA TRP A 110 -18.81 13.39 14.13
C TRP A 110 -20.25 13.75 13.74
N ALA A 111 -20.42 14.50 12.63
CA ALA A 111 -21.72 14.77 12.04
C ALA A 111 -22.43 13.48 11.60
N GLY A 112 -21.72 12.62 10.87
CA GLY A 112 -22.26 11.35 10.38
C GLY A 112 -22.69 10.42 11.50
N ALA A 113 -21.90 10.30 12.57
CA ALA A 113 -22.21 9.48 13.73
C ALA A 113 -23.50 9.95 14.44
N HIS A 114 -23.69 11.27 14.56
CA HIS A 114 -24.92 11.85 15.11
C HIS A 114 -26.14 11.55 14.23
N SER A 115 -26.04 11.84 12.93
CA SER A 115 -27.12 11.59 11.97
C SER A 115 -27.47 10.11 11.92
N TYR A 116 -26.47 9.22 11.97
CA TYR A 116 -26.70 7.78 12.04
C TYR A 116 -27.43 7.36 13.32
N ARG A 117 -26.99 7.83 14.49
CA ARG A 117 -27.64 7.51 15.77
C ARG A 117 -29.11 7.90 15.77
N ASN A 118 -29.41 9.14 15.37
CA ASN A 118 -30.79 9.65 15.32
C ASN A 118 -31.67 8.80 14.39
N GLN A 119 -31.16 8.44 13.22
CA GLN A 119 -31.90 7.61 12.27
C GLN A 119 -32.10 6.19 12.79
N TYR A 120 -31.07 5.59 13.39
CA TYR A 120 -31.14 4.25 14.00
C TYR A 120 -32.22 4.19 15.09
N GLU A 121 -32.24 5.15 16.02
CA GLU A 121 -33.24 5.22 17.10
C GLU A 121 -34.67 5.44 16.57
N GLN A 122 -34.80 6.09 15.41
CA GLN A 122 -36.09 6.27 14.72
C GLN A 122 -36.48 5.07 13.83
N GLY A 123 -35.64 4.05 13.72
CA GLY A 123 -35.85 2.92 12.81
C GLY A 123 -35.80 3.31 11.32
N LYS A 124 -34.99 4.32 10.97
CA LYS A 124 -34.81 4.86 9.62
C LYS A 124 -33.41 4.56 9.08
N ALA A 125 -33.29 4.60 7.75
CA ALA A 125 -32.01 4.49 7.04
C ALA A 125 -32.11 5.26 5.71
N PHE A 126 -31.97 6.58 5.79
CA PHE A 126 -31.95 7.50 4.66
C PHE A 126 -30.53 8.04 4.46
N GLU A 127 -29.96 7.75 3.29
CA GLU A 127 -28.67 8.29 2.82
C GLU A 127 -27.56 8.31 3.90
N ILE A 128 -27.42 7.20 4.63
CA ILE A 128 -26.58 7.12 5.84
C ILE A 128 -25.10 7.45 5.58
N ASP A 129 -24.64 7.27 4.35
CA ASP A 129 -23.25 7.45 3.93
C ASP A 129 -23.01 8.79 3.20
N THR A 130 -23.99 9.70 3.25
CA THR A 130 -23.94 11.04 2.65
C THR A 130 -24.00 12.08 3.76
N LEU A 131 -23.20 13.14 3.61
CA LEU A 131 -23.18 14.31 4.48
C LEU A 131 -23.60 15.56 3.72
N PHE A 132 -24.16 16.50 4.48
CA PHE A 132 -24.62 17.80 3.99
C PHE A 132 -25.72 17.64 2.96
N ASN A 133 -26.63 16.70 3.19
CA ASN A 133 -27.63 16.31 2.20
C ASN A 133 -28.57 17.48 1.94
N TRP A 134 -28.93 18.25 2.97
CA TRP A 134 -29.80 19.41 2.78
C TRP A 134 -29.03 20.51 2.05
N ASP A 135 -27.92 20.98 2.61
CA ASP A 135 -27.18 22.09 2.02
C ASP A 135 -26.63 21.75 0.63
N GLY A 136 -26.01 20.58 0.53
CA GLY A 136 -25.33 20.09 -0.65
C GLY A 136 -26.26 19.75 -1.82
N TYR A 137 -27.55 19.43 -1.60
CA TYR A 137 -28.51 19.27 -2.71
C TYR A 137 -29.24 20.56 -3.08
N PHE A 138 -29.43 21.48 -2.12
CA PHE A 138 -30.16 22.72 -2.33
C PHE A 138 -29.26 23.95 -2.57
N GLY A 139 -27.95 23.74 -2.68
CA GLY A 139 -26.98 24.73 -3.13
C GLY A 139 -27.01 25.01 -4.64
N THR A 140 -26.11 25.88 -5.10
CA THR A 140 -26.01 26.23 -6.54
C THR A 140 -25.47 25.08 -7.41
N THR A 141 -24.71 24.18 -6.80
CA THR A 141 -24.19 22.94 -7.37
C THR A 141 -24.31 21.83 -6.35
N ILE A 142 -24.42 20.57 -6.80
CA ILE A 142 -24.42 19.43 -5.86
C ILE A 142 -23.03 19.30 -5.22
N SER A 143 -22.95 19.41 -3.89
CA SER A 143 -21.70 19.46 -3.12
C SER A 143 -21.69 18.61 -1.85
N THR A 144 -22.50 17.55 -1.79
CA THR A 144 -22.50 16.58 -0.67
C THR A 144 -21.15 15.88 -0.49
N ARG A 145 -20.77 15.52 0.76
CA ARG A 145 -19.60 14.67 1.07
C ARG A 145 -20.02 13.20 1.29
N SER A 146 -19.09 12.25 1.12
CA SER A 146 -19.35 10.82 1.35
C SER A 146 -18.58 10.25 2.54
N LEU A 147 -19.27 9.47 3.37
CA LEU A 147 -18.70 8.63 4.42
C LEU A 147 -18.44 7.17 3.96
N ALA A 148 -18.54 6.91 2.65
CA ALA A 148 -18.34 5.61 2.03
C ALA A 148 -17.48 5.69 0.76
N ASN A 149 -16.44 6.53 0.76
CA ASN A 149 -15.47 6.57 -0.34
C ASN A 149 -14.51 5.36 -0.28
N LEU A 150 -15.05 4.15 -0.45
CA LEU A 150 -14.33 2.87 -0.31
C LEU A 150 -13.19 2.69 -1.32
N ALA A 151 -13.10 3.54 -2.34
CA ALA A 151 -12.04 3.54 -3.34
C ALA A 151 -10.81 4.35 -2.92
N ALA A 152 -10.95 5.30 -1.97
CA ALA A 152 -9.84 6.13 -1.51
C ALA A 152 -8.72 5.26 -0.89
N ARG A 153 -7.46 5.58 -1.20
CA ARG A 153 -6.28 4.91 -0.64
C ARG A 153 -5.28 5.95 -0.17
N TYR A 154 -4.63 5.64 0.94
CA TYR A 154 -3.51 6.42 1.44
C TYR A 154 -2.33 6.34 0.48
N TYR A 155 -1.66 7.46 0.32
CA TYR A 155 -0.57 7.71 -0.58
C TYR A 155 0.46 8.54 0.20
N SER A 156 1.60 7.92 0.50
CA SER A 156 2.60 8.43 1.46
C SER A 156 3.22 9.78 1.10
N ALA A 157 3.16 10.19 -0.16
CA ALA A 157 3.66 11.47 -0.64
C ALA A 157 2.58 12.55 -0.79
N GLY A 158 1.34 12.27 -0.35
CA GLY A 158 0.28 13.28 -0.28
C GLY A 158 0.50 14.23 0.90
N ASP A 159 0.13 15.50 0.73
CA ASP A 159 0.22 16.52 1.78
C ASP A 159 -1.01 16.49 2.69
N TYR A 160 -2.16 15.99 2.20
CA TYR A 160 -3.41 15.83 2.96
C TYR A 160 -3.87 17.11 3.68
N ARG A 161 -3.90 18.22 2.93
CA ARG A 161 -4.48 19.48 3.39
C ARG A 161 -6.00 19.40 3.38
N ALA A 162 -6.63 20.27 4.16
CA ALA A 162 -8.09 20.36 4.24
C ALA A 162 -8.71 20.61 2.87
N HIS A 163 -9.75 19.85 2.52
CA HIS A 163 -10.50 19.95 1.27
C HIS A 163 -9.72 19.67 -0.02
N GLU A 164 -8.50 19.14 0.08
CA GLU A 164 -7.67 18.82 -1.08
C GLU A 164 -7.79 17.34 -1.48
N ARG A 165 -7.63 17.07 -2.77
CA ARG A 165 -7.69 15.71 -3.33
C ARG A 165 -6.30 15.14 -3.49
N GLU A 166 -6.09 13.96 -2.93
CA GLU A 166 -4.87 13.17 -3.08
C GLU A 166 -5.18 11.92 -3.91
N ALA A 167 -4.39 11.67 -4.96
CA ALA A 167 -4.60 10.56 -5.89
C ALA A 167 -6.05 10.45 -6.44
N GLY A 168 -6.75 11.58 -6.59
CA GLY A 168 -8.12 11.66 -7.11
C GLY A 168 -9.25 11.59 -6.07
N HIS A 169 -8.94 11.30 -4.80
CA HIS A 169 -9.91 11.18 -3.71
C HIS A 169 -9.74 12.32 -2.70
N LEU A 170 -10.84 12.76 -2.08
CA LEU A 170 -10.79 13.80 -1.05
C LEU A 170 -10.10 13.25 0.20
N GLY A 171 -9.09 13.95 0.73
CA GLY A 171 -8.37 13.54 1.93
C GLY A 171 -9.29 13.40 3.16
N ASP A 172 -10.25 14.30 3.28
CA ASP A 172 -11.28 14.31 4.33
C ASP A 172 -12.05 12.99 4.37
N GLU A 173 -12.52 12.53 3.19
CA GLU A 173 -13.29 11.28 3.04
C GLU A 173 -12.42 10.04 3.25
N LEU A 174 -11.12 10.10 2.90
CA LEU A 174 -10.18 9.01 3.19
C LEU A 174 -10.10 8.74 4.70
N TRP A 175 -10.19 9.79 5.53
CA TRP A 175 -10.16 9.66 6.98
C TRP A 175 -11.53 9.31 7.57
N SER A 176 -12.59 9.99 7.18
CA SER A 176 -13.93 9.79 7.77
C SER A 176 -14.55 8.44 7.42
N THR A 177 -14.32 7.95 6.20
CA THR A 177 -14.89 6.68 5.70
C THR A 177 -14.58 5.48 6.61
N PRO A 178 -13.30 5.13 6.89
CA PRO A 178 -13.01 3.96 7.71
C PRO A 178 -13.56 4.06 9.14
N LEU A 179 -13.65 5.27 9.71
CA LEU A 179 -14.23 5.47 11.04
C LEU A 179 -15.74 5.22 11.01
N PHE A 180 -16.44 5.81 10.05
CA PHE A 180 -17.89 5.67 9.96
C PHE A 180 -18.33 4.25 9.60
N GLN A 181 -17.63 3.60 8.65
CA GLN A 181 -17.91 2.20 8.32
C GLN A 181 -17.61 1.26 9.49
N SER A 182 -16.65 1.61 10.36
CA SER A 182 -16.38 0.87 11.59
C SER A 182 -17.48 1.06 12.64
N LEU A 183 -17.99 2.29 12.80
CA LEU A 183 -19.14 2.58 13.67
C LEU A 183 -20.37 1.78 13.23
N LYS A 184 -20.70 1.74 11.93
CA LYS A 184 -21.82 0.93 11.41
C LYS A 184 -21.69 -0.55 11.74
N GLN A 185 -20.50 -1.12 11.52
CA GLN A 185 -20.24 -2.53 11.86
C GLN A 185 -20.30 -2.79 13.37
N ALA A 186 -19.82 -1.83 14.18
CA ALA A 186 -19.89 -1.89 15.63
C ALA A 186 -21.34 -1.86 16.13
N VAL A 187 -22.17 -0.97 15.60
CA VAL A 187 -23.61 -0.86 15.93
C VAL A 187 -24.39 -2.09 15.44
N GLU A 188 -24.07 -2.63 14.28
CA GLU A 188 -24.66 -3.89 13.79
C GLU A 188 -24.38 -5.05 14.76
N GLN A 189 -23.18 -5.10 15.33
CA GLN A 189 -22.76 -6.19 16.22
C GLN A 189 -23.20 -6.02 17.69
N TYR A 190 -23.16 -4.79 18.22
CA TYR A 190 -23.34 -4.53 19.65
C TYR A 190 -24.54 -3.60 19.96
N GLY A 191 -25.26 -3.13 18.95
CA GLY A 191 -26.44 -2.29 19.10
C GLY A 191 -26.11 -0.89 19.62
N VAL A 192 -27.05 -0.29 20.36
CA VAL A 192 -27.00 1.12 20.77
C VAL A 192 -25.75 1.47 21.59
N SER A 193 -25.22 0.56 22.41
CA SER A 193 -24.04 0.86 23.24
C SER A 193 -22.79 1.13 22.41
N ALA A 194 -22.73 0.61 21.17
CA ALA A 194 -21.62 0.83 20.26
C ALA A 194 -21.46 2.29 19.86
N PHE A 195 -22.53 3.09 19.85
CA PHE A 195 -22.43 4.51 19.54
C PHE A 195 -21.53 5.21 20.55
N ASP A 196 -21.78 5.01 21.85
CA ASP A 196 -21.02 5.67 22.90
C ASP A 196 -19.61 5.09 22.96
N GLU A 197 -19.50 3.76 22.98
CA GLU A 197 -18.21 3.07 23.11
C GLU A 197 -17.27 3.39 21.93
N PHE A 198 -17.77 3.37 20.69
CA PHE A 198 -16.94 3.65 19.51
C PHE A 198 -16.62 5.14 19.36
N ASN A 199 -17.55 6.05 19.70
CA ASN A 199 -17.24 7.48 19.76
C ASN A 199 -16.19 7.80 20.82
N THR A 200 -16.23 7.14 21.98
CA THR A 200 -15.16 7.22 22.98
C THR A 200 -13.83 6.73 22.42
N VAL A 201 -13.79 5.63 21.64
CA VAL A 201 -12.55 5.23 20.95
C VAL A 201 -12.03 6.35 20.05
N VAL A 202 -12.89 6.95 19.21
CA VAL A 202 -12.47 8.02 18.29
C VAL A 202 -11.95 9.24 19.05
N LEU A 203 -12.67 9.69 20.07
CA LEU A 203 -12.28 10.83 20.90
C LEU A 203 -10.97 10.55 21.66
N GLU A 204 -10.91 9.46 22.42
CA GLU A 204 -9.75 9.14 23.25
C GLU A 204 -8.46 9.02 22.41
N SER A 205 -8.58 8.57 21.17
CA SER A 205 -7.44 8.42 20.25
C SER A 205 -6.79 9.72 19.80
N MET A 206 -7.50 10.84 19.90
CA MET A 206 -6.95 12.15 19.58
C MET A 206 -6.11 12.73 20.73
N PHE A 207 -6.16 12.15 21.93
CA PHE A 207 -5.24 12.53 23.00
C PHE A 207 -3.86 11.92 22.78
N GLY A 208 -2.83 12.71 23.11
CA GLY A 208 -1.44 12.27 23.04
C GLY A 208 -0.82 12.33 21.64
N VAL A 209 -1.58 12.69 20.61
CA VAL A 209 -1.02 13.13 19.32
C VAL A 209 -0.65 14.60 19.37
N GLY A 210 0.27 15.02 18.50
CA GLY A 210 0.78 16.38 18.48
C GLY A 210 0.89 16.92 17.07
N ARG A 211 1.53 18.10 16.99
CA ARG A 211 1.84 18.78 15.75
C ARG A 211 2.55 17.86 14.75
N GLY A 212 2.15 17.92 13.49
CA GLY A 212 2.76 17.13 12.41
C GLY A 212 2.33 15.68 12.35
N VAL A 213 1.29 15.28 13.08
CA VAL A 213 0.75 13.90 13.04
C VAL A 213 0.35 13.50 11.62
N LEU A 214 0.70 12.27 11.24
CA LEU A 214 0.31 11.67 9.98
C LEU A 214 -0.90 10.76 10.20
N MET A 215 -1.66 10.50 9.14
CA MET A 215 -2.88 9.67 9.27
C MET A 215 -2.58 8.27 9.81
N HIS A 216 -1.44 7.68 9.45
CA HIS A 216 -1.06 6.36 9.96
C HIS A 216 -0.63 6.35 11.42
N ASP A 217 -0.12 7.48 11.94
CA ASP A 217 0.21 7.62 13.36
C ASP A 217 -1.07 7.56 14.20
N LEU A 218 -2.06 8.36 13.83
CA LEU A 218 -3.35 8.41 14.52
C LEU A 218 -4.10 7.09 14.35
N ALA A 219 -4.11 6.50 13.14
CA ALA A 219 -4.71 5.19 12.89
C ALA A 219 -4.13 4.11 13.81
N GLN A 220 -2.81 4.09 13.99
CA GLN A 220 -2.15 3.15 14.89
C GLN A 220 -2.51 3.41 16.36
N ASN A 221 -2.60 4.67 16.78
CA ASN A 221 -3.06 5.03 18.12
C ASN A 221 -4.51 4.57 18.37
N MET A 222 -5.39 4.70 17.37
CA MET A 222 -6.78 4.25 17.49
C MET A 222 -6.90 2.75 17.73
N LEU A 223 -6.06 1.93 17.07
CA LEU A 223 -6.04 0.49 17.34
C LEU A 223 -5.56 0.17 18.75
N TYR A 224 -4.61 0.94 19.28
CA TYR A 224 -4.16 0.81 20.67
C TYR A 224 -5.30 1.16 21.64
N VAL A 225 -5.93 2.32 21.47
CA VAL A 225 -7.02 2.81 22.32
C VAL A 225 -8.22 1.86 22.29
N ALA A 226 -8.64 1.41 21.10
CA ALA A 226 -9.73 0.44 20.97
C ALA A 226 -9.48 -0.84 21.79
N ASN A 227 -8.24 -1.35 21.75
CA ASN A 227 -7.85 -2.53 22.52
C ASN A 227 -7.70 -2.24 24.02
N ALA A 228 -7.25 -1.04 24.39
CA ALA A 228 -7.03 -0.67 25.78
C ALA A 228 -8.35 -0.44 26.52
N LEU A 229 -9.30 0.24 25.89
CA LEU A 229 -10.61 0.55 26.47
C LEU A 229 -11.58 -0.64 26.38
N TYR A 230 -11.55 -1.39 25.27
CA TYR A 230 -12.52 -2.45 25.00
C TYR A 230 -11.84 -3.75 24.54
N PRO A 231 -11.00 -4.39 25.38
CA PRO A 231 -10.25 -5.60 25.01
C PRO A 231 -11.15 -6.81 24.67
N ASP A 232 -12.37 -6.84 25.22
CA ASP A 232 -13.34 -7.92 25.01
C ASP A 232 -14.30 -7.65 23.82
N LYS A 233 -14.11 -6.55 23.08
CA LYS A 233 -14.92 -6.17 21.92
C LYS A 233 -14.09 -6.21 20.65
N ASP A 234 -14.77 -6.47 19.54
CA ASP A 234 -14.14 -6.53 18.22
C ASP A 234 -13.84 -5.14 17.61
N TYR A 235 -13.97 -4.03 18.35
CA TYR A 235 -13.77 -2.68 17.81
C TYR A 235 -12.39 -2.49 17.17
N LYS A 236 -11.33 -3.01 17.81
CA LYS A 236 -10.00 -3.02 17.22
C LYS A 236 -9.97 -3.77 15.88
N LEU A 237 -10.56 -4.96 15.81
CA LEU A 237 -10.56 -5.79 14.60
C LEU A 237 -11.40 -5.18 13.48
N ILE A 238 -12.56 -4.61 13.81
CA ILE A 238 -13.40 -3.86 12.87
C ILE A 238 -12.62 -2.67 12.31
N LEU A 239 -12.07 -1.83 13.19
CA LEU A 239 -11.34 -0.64 12.81
C LEU A 239 -10.07 -0.98 12.01
N GLN A 240 -9.32 -2.00 12.43
CA GLN A 240 -8.13 -2.47 11.72
C GLN A 240 -8.45 -2.88 10.28
N ARG A 241 -9.54 -3.61 10.04
CA ARG A 241 -9.93 -4.02 8.68
C ARG A 241 -10.23 -2.83 7.79
N ASN A 242 -11.00 -1.86 8.29
CA ASN A 242 -11.35 -0.66 7.51
C ASN A 242 -10.12 0.23 7.27
N LEU A 243 -9.31 0.51 8.29
CA LEU A 243 -8.07 1.30 8.13
C LEU A 243 -7.08 0.63 7.17
N GLN A 244 -6.92 -0.70 7.28
CA GLN A 244 -6.04 -1.47 6.38
C GLN A 244 -6.54 -1.44 4.92
N HIS A 245 -7.86 -1.51 4.70
CA HIS A 245 -8.45 -1.39 3.37
C HIS A 245 -8.08 -0.06 2.70
N HIS A 246 -8.03 1.02 3.47
CA HIS A 246 -7.62 2.34 3.02
C HIS A 246 -6.10 2.57 3.02
N GLY A 247 -5.29 1.59 3.42
CA GLY A 247 -3.83 1.72 3.46
C GLY A 247 -3.31 2.62 4.58
N LEU A 248 -4.13 2.92 5.58
CA LEU A 248 -3.80 3.83 6.69
C LEU A 248 -2.96 3.17 7.80
N LEU A 249 -2.69 1.87 7.71
CA LEU A 249 -1.83 1.16 8.65
C LEU A 249 -0.49 0.88 8.00
N GLN A 250 0.58 1.36 8.62
CA GLN A 250 1.95 1.07 8.20
C GLN A 250 2.60 0.06 9.12
N ALA A 251 3.22 -0.96 8.54
CA ALA A 251 4.06 -1.87 9.30
C ALA A 251 5.32 -1.11 9.82
N PRO A 252 5.78 -1.36 11.06
CA PRO A 252 6.95 -0.69 11.62
C PRO A 252 8.24 -1.02 10.86
N PHE A 253 8.27 -2.19 10.20
CA PHE A 253 9.34 -2.63 9.33
C PHE A 253 8.78 -3.19 8.04
N GLN A 254 9.62 -3.20 7.02
CA GLN A 254 9.41 -3.90 5.77
C GLN A 254 10.50 -4.94 5.61
N ALA A 255 10.11 -6.18 5.29
CA ALA A 255 11.04 -7.26 5.00
C ALA A 255 10.74 -7.79 3.59
N ALA A 256 11.77 -7.94 2.76
CA ALA A 256 11.59 -8.49 1.42
C ALA A 256 12.87 -9.15 0.90
N PHE A 257 12.70 -10.13 0.03
CA PHE A 257 13.75 -10.58 -0.87
C PHE A 257 13.74 -9.72 -2.13
N ALA A 258 14.88 -9.60 -2.80
CA ALA A 258 14.95 -8.92 -4.10
C ALA A 258 14.15 -9.65 -5.20
N LYS A 259 13.87 -10.94 -5.00
CA LYS A 259 13.10 -11.80 -5.90
C LYS A 259 12.26 -12.77 -5.08
N LYS A 260 11.10 -13.14 -5.59
CA LYS A 260 10.19 -14.14 -5.03
C LYS A 260 10.66 -15.56 -5.36
N TYR A 261 11.30 -15.74 -6.52
CA TYR A 261 11.94 -16.99 -6.93
C TYR A 261 13.41 -16.99 -6.52
N LEU A 262 13.74 -17.81 -5.53
CA LEU A 262 15.05 -17.87 -4.89
C LEU A 262 15.86 -19.03 -5.49
N ASP A 263 17.13 -18.78 -5.81
CA ASP A 263 18.06 -19.85 -6.19
C ASP A 263 18.41 -20.66 -4.94
N PRO A 264 17.96 -21.91 -4.79
CA PRO A 264 18.17 -22.67 -3.56
C PRO A 264 19.64 -23.04 -3.30
N LEU A 265 20.55 -22.81 -4.25
CA LEU A 265 21.97 -23.11 -4.11
C LEU A 265 22.79 -21.89 -3.68
N ALA A 266 22.16 -20.72 -3.62
CA ALA A 266 22.77 -19.47 -3.24
C ALA A 266 22.41 -19.08 -1.80
N THR A 267 23.22 -18.21 -1.22
CA THR A 267 22.85 -17.46 -0.02
C THR A 267 21.76 -16.46 -0.38
N GLN A 268 20.70 -16.38 0.43
CA GLN A 268 19.60 -15.45 0.23
C GLN A 268 19.84 -14.16 1.00
N ASN A 269 19.59 -13.02 0.35
CA ASN A 269 19.63 -11.72 1.00
C ASN A 269 18.21 -11.29 1.37
N LEU A 270 17.93 -11.23 2.67
CA LEU A 270 16.70 -10.67 3.22
C LEU A 270 16.96 -9.21 3.60
N TYR A 271 16.29 -8.31 2.91
CA TYR A 271 16.36 -6.87 3.15
C TYR A 271 15.32 -6.50 4.19
N VAL A 272 15.75 -5.81 5.24
CA VAL A 272 14.87 -5.35 6.31
C VAL A 272 15.13 -3.86 6.56
N ASN A 273 14.10 -3.06 6.39
CA ASN A 273 14.15 -1.62 6.67
C ASN A 273 13.09 -1.27 7.71
N ALA A 274 13.45 -0.38 8.64
CA ALA A 274 12.45 0.34 9.43
C ALA A 274 11.70 1.31 8.51
N THR A 275 10.39 1.46 8.72
CA THR A 275 9.57 2.33 7.87
C THR A 275 9.85 3.80 8.17
N GLU A 276 9.85 4.20 9.44
CA GLU A 276 10.05 5.60 9.84
C GLU A 276 11.11 5.77 10.92
N ARG A 277 11.04 4.92 11.94
CA ARG A 277 11.87 5.03 13.13
C ARG A 277 12.69 3.76 13.32
N SER A 278 13.99 3.94 13.50
CA SER A 278 14.87 2.83 13.85
C SER A 278 14.59 2.30 15.25
N ALA A 279 14.82 1.00 15.46
CA ALA A 279 14.57 0.34 16.73
C ALA A 279 15.66 -0.67 17.07
N THR A 280 15.83 -0.97 18.35
CA THR A 280 16.60 -2.15 18.77
C THR A 280 15.73 -3.38 18.53
N THR A 281 16.28 -4.41 17.90
CA THR A 281 15.51 -5.57 17.44
C THR A 281 16.17 -6.89 17.82
N GLN A 282 15.34 -7.87 18.12
CA GLN A 282 15.68 -9.29 18.18
C GLN A 282 14.73 -10.03 17.25
N ALA A 283 15.26 -10.61 16.19
CA ALA A 283 14.49 -11.24 15.14
C ALA A 283 14.76 -12.74 15.03
N THR A 284 13.71 -13.48 14.70
CA THR A 284 13.76 -14.89 14.33
C THR A 284 13.24 -15.02 12.89
N VAL A 285 14.05 -15.59 12.01
CA VAL A 285 13.70 -15.86 10.60
C VAL A 285 13.64 -17.36 10.42
N VAL A 286 12.49 -17.88 9.98
CA VAL A 286 12.31 -19.30 9.67
C VAL A 286 12.18 -19.45 8.15
N MET A 287 13.14 -20.13 7.54
CA MET A 287 13.19 -20.39 6.11
C MET A 287 13.43 -21.88 5.89
N ALA A 288 12.53 -22.56 5.17
CA ALA A 288 12.71 -23.97 4.84
C ALA A 288 12.96 -24.86 6.09
N GLY A 289 12.23 -24.57 7.18
CA GLY A 289 12.36 -25.25 8.47
C GLY A 289 13.62 -24.89 9.28
N GLN A 290 14.53 -24.09 8.73
CA GLN A 290 15.74 -23.62 9.42
C GLN A 290 15.46 -22.29 10.12
N THR A 291 15.86 -22.21 11.39
CA THR A 291 15.71 -21.00 12.21
C THR A 291 17.01 -20.22 12.27
N HIS A 292 16.94 -18.92 11.99
CA HIS A 292 18.05 -17.98 12.07
C HIS A 292 17.68 -16.82 13.00
N THR A 293 18.56 -16.47 13.92
CA THR A 293 18.34 -15.38 14.88
C THR A 293 19.26 -14.21 14.61
N PHE A 294 18.72 -13.00 14.66
CA PHE A 294 19.46 -11.75 14.46
C PHE A 294 19.18 -10.79 15.62
N SER A 295 20.20 -10.05 16.04
CA SER A 295 20.07 -8.95 16.99
C SER A 295 20.70 -7.72 16.38
N GLN A 296 19.96 -6.62 16.35
CA GLN A 296 20.43 -5.38 15.73
C GLN A 296 20.04 -4.19 16.60
N ASP A 297 21.05 -3.49 17.10
CA ASP A 297 20.85 -2.20 17.74
C ASP A 297 20.57 -1.15 16.68
N ASN A 298 19.57 -0.30 16.95
CA ASN A 298 19.20 0.83 16.09
C ASN A 298 19.02 0.45 14.59
N LEU A 299 18.27 -0.61 14.31
CA LEU A 299 17.97 -1.08 12.96
C LEU A 299 17.19 0.00 12.21
N ALA A 300 17.86 0.66 11.25
CA ALA A 300 17.23 1.49 10.22
C ALA A 300 17.11 0.71 8.91
N ASN A 301 18.19 0.07 8.48
CA ASN A 301 18.26 -0.76 7.29
C ASN A 301 19.34 -1.84 7.48
N VAL A 302 19.03 -3.08 7.14
CA VAL A 302 19.97 -4.20 7.24
C VAL A 302 19.69 -5.24 6.16
N VAL A 303 20.75 -5.93 5.73
CA VAL A 303 20.64 -7.10 4.86
C VAL A 303 21.12 -8.32 5.63
N TRP A 304 20.20 -9.21 5.96
CA TRP A 304 20.52 -10.48 6.57
C TRP A 304 20.81 -11.53 5.51
N ARG A 305 21.92 -12.24 5.69
CA ARG A 305 22.33 -13.32 4.81
C ARG A 305 21.84 -14.64 5.39
N LEU A 306 20.87 -15.24 4.71
CA LEU A 306 20.36 -16.55 5.05
C LEU A 306 21.11 -17.59 4.21
N PRO A 307 21.71 -18.62 4.82
CA PRO A 307 22.34 -19.72 4.09
C PRO A 307 21.38 -20.38 3.09
N ALA A 308 21.95 -21.08 2.11
CA ALA A 308 21.16 -21.92 1.21
C ALA A 308 20.31 -22.93 2.02
N PRO A 309 19.01 -23.08 1.69
CA PRO A 309 18.12 -23.99 2.40
C PRO A 309 18.57 -25.45 2.23
N THR A 310 18.44 -26.26 3.28
CA THR A 310 18.75 -27.70 3.21
C THR A 310 17.54 -28.56 2.87
N ASP A 311 16.33 -28.08 3.12
CA ASP A 311 15.09 -28.80 2.86
C ASP A 311 14.13 -27.90 2.09
N TYR A 312 13.89 -28.23 0.82
CA TYR A 312 13.00 -27.47 -0.04
C TYR A 312 12.44 -28.36 -1.15
N GLN A 313 11.30 -27.96 -1.70
CA GLN A 313 10.72 -28.58 -2.89
C GLN A 313 10.85 -27.62 -4.07
N CYS A 314 11.46 -28.10 -5.15
CA CYS A 314 11.72 -27.29 -6.33
C CYS A 314 10.42 -26.82 -6.99
N GLY A 315 10.27 -25.50 -7.19
CA GLY A 315 9.11 -24.89 -7.85
C GLY A 315 7.84 -24.81 -6.99
N VAL A 316 7.89 -25.24 -5.73
CA VAL A 316 6.74 -25.23 -4.82
C VAL A 316 6.74 -23.94 -4.01
N ALA A 317 5.60 -23.25 -3.97
CA ALA A 317 5.42 -22.08 -3.13
C ALA A 317 5.48 -22.43 -1.64
N THR A 318 6.22 -21.60 -0.92
CA THR A 318 6.37 -21.66 0.53
C THR A 318 6.47 -20.23 1.08
N SER A 319 6.74 -20.09 2.37
CA SER A 319 6.93 -18.79 2.98
C SER A 319 8.15 -18.77 3.89
N VAL A 320 8.78 -17.58 3.98
CA VAL A 320 9.75 -17.25 5.01
C VAL A 320 9.04 -16.45 6.07
N LYS A 321 9.05 -16.94 7.30
CA LYS A 321 8.45 -16.25 8.44
C LYS A 321 9.51 -15.40 9.11
N VAL A 322 9.13 -14.18 9.46
CA VAL A 322 9.98 -13.23 10.15
C VAL A 322 9.24 -12.73 11.37
N ASP A 323 9.80 -12.97 12.55
CA ASP A 323 9.26 -12.56 13.83
C ASP A 323 10.23 -11.57 14.49
N PHE A 324 9.72 -10.42 14.91
CA PHE A 324 10.47 -9.37 15.61
C PHE A 324 9.95 -9.18 17.02
N ASN A 325 10.88 -9.08 17.96
CA ASN A 325 10.74 -8.23 19.13
C ASN A 325 11.49 -6.92 18.86
N TYR A 326 10.88 -5.78 19.12
CA TYR A 326 11.54 -4.49 18.91
C TYR A 326 11.19 -3.47 19.99
N GLN A 327 12.10 -2.53 20.20
CA GLN A 327 11.94 -1.44 21.16
C GLN A 327 12.58 -0.16 20.60
N TYR A 328 11.78 0.90 20.48
CA TYR A 328 12.23 2.18 19.92
C TYR A 328 13.16 2.98 20.85
N ALA A 329 13.05 2.77 22.16
CA ALA A 329 13.94 3.33 23.17
C ALA A 329 13.81 2.52 24.46
N HIS A 330 14.86 2.49 25.30
CA HIS A 330 14.90 1.66 26.52
C HIS A 330 13.76 1.93 27.51
N PHE A 331 13.16 3.12 27.48
CA PHE A 331 12.05 3.54 28.34
C PHE A 331 10.66 3.30 27.72
N LEU A 332 10.57 2.87 26.46
CA LEU A 332 9.31 2.54 25.80
C LEU A 332 9.00 1.04 25.91
N GLY A 333 7.73 0.65 25.83
CA GLY A 333 7.36 -0.77 25.84
C GLY A 333 7.97 -1.55 24.66
N GLN A 334 8.31 -2.81 24.89
CA GLN A 334 8.69 -3.73 23.83
C GLN A 334 7.43 -4.11 23.02
N GLN A 335 7.58 -4.18 21.70
CA GLN A 335 6.52 -4.54 20.76
C GLN A 335 6.95 -5.74 19.91
N THR A 336 5.97 -6.32 19.21
CA THR A 336 6.20 -7.44 18.30
C THR A 336 5.68 -7.14 16.90
N TRP A 337 6.38 -7.64 15.88
CA TRP A 337 5.96 -7.55 14.50
C TRP A 337 6.24 -8.87 13.80
N GLN A 338 5.33 -9.30 12.93
CA GLN A 338 5.47 -10.55 12.18
C GLN A 338 5.22 -10.28 10.70
N ALA A 339 5.97 -10.97 9.86
CA ALA A 339 5.77 -10.98 8.42
C ALA A 339 5.91 -12.39 7.86
N GLU A 340 5.10 -12.69 6.86
CA GLU A 340 5.19 -13.93 6.09
C GLU A 340 5.48 -13.57 4.63
N LEU A 341 6.68 -13.90 4.17
CA LEU A 341 7.19 -13.56 2.85
C LEU A 341 6.98 -14.75 1.92
N PRO A 342 6.01 -14.70 0.98
CA PRO A 342 5.80 -15.81 0.06
C PRO A 342 6.99 -15.92 -0.90
N VAL A 343 7.57 -17.11 -1.03
CA VAL A 343 8.73 -17.39 -1.90
C VAL A 343 8.55 -18.73 -2.62
N VAL A 344 9.34 -18.95 -3.67
CA VAL A 344 9.46 -20.23 -4.35
C VAL A 344 10.94 -20.55 -4.48
N PHE A 345 11.36 -21.74 -4.05
CA PHE A 345 12.74 -22.19 -4.31
C PHE A 345 12.82 -22.80 -5.70
N GLY A 346 13.62 -22.18 -6.57
CA GLY A 346 13.81 -22.59 -7.96
C GLY A 346 13.57 -21.44 -8.93
N LEU A 347 14.48 -21.28 -9.90
CA LEU A 347 14.37 -20.22 -10.89
C LEU A 347 13.49 -20.68 -12.07
N PRO A 348 12.43 -19.92 -12.44
CA PRO A 348 11.58 -20.30 -13.57
C PRO A 348 12.36 -20.29 -14.89
N LYS A 349 12.27 -21.38 -15.66
CA LYS A 349 12.71 -21.43 -17.05
C LYS A 349 11.53 -21.24 -17.98
N MET A 350 11.48 -20.07 -18.62
CA MET A 350 10.41 -19.71 -19.55
C MET A 350 10.59 -20.36 -20.92
N ALA A 351 9.50 -20.77 -21.56
CA ALA A 351 9.49 -21.27 -22.94
C ALA A 351 9.84 -20.16 -23.95
N GLN A 352 9.40 -18.93 -23.65
CA GLN A 352 9.65 -17.75 -24.46
C GLN A 352 11.01 -17.15 -24.14
N THR A 353 11.70 -16.67 -25.18
CA THR A 353 12.86 -15.80 -25.04
C THR A 353 12.39 -14.35 -24.96
N PHE A 354 12.99 -13.58 -24.05
CA PHE A 354 12.67 -12.17 -23.89
C PHE A 354 13.81 -11.32 -24.41
N THR A 355 13.49 -10.36 -25.27
CA THR A 355 14.45 -9.37 -25.74
C THR A 355 14.57 -8.23 -24.75
N THR A 356 15.80 -7.75 -24.54
CA THR A 356 16.04 -6.52 -23.78
C THR A 356 15.37 -5.34 -24.46
N LEU A 357 14.65 -4.53 -23.70
CA LEU A 357 13.90 -3.37 -24.15
C LEU A 357 14.59 -2.04 -23.77
N ASN A 358 15.00 -1.89 -22.50
CA ASN A 358 15.60 -0.67 -21.94
C ASN A 358 14.86 0.63 -22.28
N SER A 359 13.57 0.68 -21.97
CA SER A 359 12.72 1.85 -22.23
C SER A 359 12.55 2.70 -20.97
N THR A 360 12.91 3.98 -21.04
CA THR A 360 12.65 4.96 -19.97
C THR A 360 11.15 5.09 -19.72
N LEU A 361 10.75 5.10 -18.46
CA LEU A 361 9.36 5.35 -18.05
C LEU A 361 9.04 6.84 -18.20
N ARG A 362 7.75 7.16 -18.32
CA ARG A 362 7.30 8.55 -18.29
C ARG A 362 7.06 8.90 -16.83
N ASP A 363 7.70 9.96 -16.35
CA ASP A 363 7.49 10.53 -15.02
C ASP A 363 6.14 11.28 -14.96
N ALA A 364 5.56 11.42 -13.77
CA ALA A 364 4.42 12.30 -13.54
C ALA A 364 4.82 13.76 -13.75
N GLN A 365 3.84 14.60 -14.10
CA GLN A 365 4.08 16.01 -14.38
C GLN A 365 3.03 16.86 -13.66
N LEU A 366 3.50 17.93 -13.02
CA LEU A 366 2.63 18.97 -12.48
C LEU A 366 2.37 20.02 -13.57
N SER A 367 1.12 20.26 -13.92
CA SER A 367 0.75 21.36 -14.81
C SER A 367 0.80 22.71 -14.08
N SER A 368 0.78 23.79 -14.85
CA SER A 368 0.85 25.16 -14.31
C SER A 368 -0.33 25.54 -13.39
N ASP A 369 -1.44 24.82 -13.46
CA ASP A 369 -2.60 24.95 -12.57
C ASP A 369 -2.54 24.02 -11.34
N GLY A 370 -1.38 23.39 -11.09
CA GLY A 370 -1.15 22.52 -9.92
C GLY A 370 -1.75 21.12 -10.05
N LYS A 371 -2.33 20.76 -11.20
CA LYS A 371 -2.86 19.40 -11.39
C LYS A 371 -1.76 18.41 -11.72
N LEU A 372 -1.85 17.24 -11.10
CA LEU A 372 -0.93 16.13 -11.35
C LEU A 372 -1.43 15.31 -12.54
N ALA A 373 -0.57 15.14 -13.55
CA ALA A 373 -0.78 14.25 -14.67
C ALA A 373 0.18 13.06 -14.55
N SER A 374 -0.36 11.86 -14.32
CA SER A 374 0.45 10.64 -14.20
C SER A 374 1.24 10.32 -15.47
N GLY A 375 2.45 9.82 -15.28
CA GLY A 375 3.35 9.35 -16.31
C GLY A 375 2.93 7.99 -16.87
N PHE A 376 2.01 7.98 -17.84
CA PHE A 376 1.54 6.74 -18.46
C PHE A 376 2.44 6.26 -19.61
N LYS A 377 2.75 4.96 -19.63
CA LYS A 377 3.33 4.27 -20.79
C LYS A 377 2.82 2.84 -20.93
N SER A 378 2.65 2.40 -22.18
CA SER A 378 2.15 1.08 -22.54
C SER A 378 3.14 0.34 -23.42
N TYR A 379 3.29 -0.96 -23.19
CA TYR A 379 4.17 -1.85 -23.92
C TYR A 379 3.40 -3.05 -24.46
N ASN A 380 3.77 -3.57 -25.62
CA ASN A 380 3.14 -4.73 -26.25
C ASN A 380 4.10 -5.92 -26.30
N PHE A 381 3.59 -7.13 -26.09
CA PHE A 381 4.32 -8.39 -26.24
C PHE A 381 3.43 -9.39 -26.97
N PHE A 382 3.90 -9.91 -28.10
CA PHE A 382 3.15 -10.85 -28.91
C PHE A 382 3.60 -12.28 -28.63
N VAL A 383 2.63 -13.16 -28.33
CA VAL A 383 2.89 -14.60 -28.17
C VAL A 383 2.40 -15.33 -29.42
N GLU A 384 3.32 -16.05 -30.06
CA GLU A 384 3.04 -16.90 -31.23
C GLU A 384 2.43 -18.26 -30.83
N GLY A 385 1.70 -18.85 -31.78
CA GLY A 385 1.01 -20.13 -31.63
C GLY A 385 -0.50 -19.98 -31.79
N ALA A 386 -1.20 -21.04 -32.17
CA ALA A 386 -2.65 -21.03 -32.31
C ALA A 386 -3.29 -21.87 -31.19
N ALA A 387 -4.36 -21.32 -30.58
CA ALA A 387 -5.22 -22.01 -29.62
C ALA A 387 -4.54 -22.47 -28.32
N ARG A 388 -3.55 -21.71 -27.84
CA ARG A 388 -2.95 -21.93 -26.52
C ARG A 388 -3.76 -21.19 -25.47
N ILE A 389 -3.93 -21.81 -24.30
CA ILE A 389 -4.67 -21.23 -23.18
C ILE A 389 -3.76 -21.00 -21.98
N VAL A 390 -4.10 -20.02 -21.17
CA VAL A 390 -3.43 -19.68 -19.92
C VAL A 390 -3.72 -20.77 -18.87
N GLY A 391 -2.68 -21.53 -18.53
CA GLY A 391 -2.69 -22.56 -17.49
C GLY A 391 -1.93 -22.13 -16.23
N ASP A 392 -1.71 -23.07 -15.31
CA ASP A 392 -0.98 -22.85 -14.06
C ASP A 392 0.50 -22.50 -14.27
N ASP A 393 1.04 -22.91 -15.41
CA ASP A 393 2.38 -22.64 -15.91
C ASP A 393 2.53 -21.23 -16.51
N PHE A 394 1.45 -20.49 -16.72
CA PHE A 394 1.54 -19.11 -17.20
C PHE A 394 2.36 -18.24 -16.26
N ALA A 395 3.24 -17.43 -16.80
CA ALA A 395 3.97 -16.43 -16.03
C ALA A 395 4.22 -15.13 -16.78
N LEU A 396 4.15 -14.04 -16.01
CA LEU A 396 4.66 -12.72 -16.37
C LEU A 396 6.09 -12.58 -15.84
N ARG A 397 7.00 -12.07 -16.67
CA ARG A 397 8.36 -11.69 -16.30
C ARG A 397 8.49 -10.17 -16.41
N VAL A 398 8.95 -9.49 -15.36
CA VAL A 398 9.26 -8.05 -15.39
C VAL A 398 10.62 -7.79 -14.77
N LYS A 399 11.44 -6.98 -15.46
CA LYS A 399 12.67 -6.40 -14.97
C LYS A 399 12.64 -4.88 -15.15
N LEU A 400 12.64 -4.15 -14.05
CA LEU A 400 12.46 -2.70 -14.00
C LEU A 400 13.32 -2.10 -12.88
N SER A 401 13.88 -0.93 -13.13
CA SER A 401 14.51 -0.08 -12.11
C SER A 401 13.72 1.21 -11.94
N HIS A 402 13.54 1.64 -10.69
CA HIS A 402 12.93 2.93 -10.33
C HIS A 402 13.63 3.49 -9.10
N SER A 403 13.76 4.81 -8.98
CA SER A 403 14.27 5.42 -7.75
C SER A 403 13.35 5.17 -6.55
N ASN A 404 12.03 5.06 -6.78
CA ASN A 404 11.05 4.70 -5.76
C ASN A 404 9.92 3.84 -6.34
N MET A 405 9.85 2.57 -5.95
CA MET A 405 8.84 1.63 -6.47
C MET A 405 7.40 1.97 -6.03
N GLN A 406 7.23 2.77 -4.98
CA GLN A 406 5.92 3.23 -4.50
C GLN A 406 5.21 4.14 -5.50
N ASP A 407 5.96 4.71 -6.45
CA ASP A 407 5.40 5.66 -7.41
C ASP A 407 4.62 4.95 -8.51
N LEU A 408 4.90 3.65 -8.69
CA LEU A 408 4.46 2.90 -9.84
C LEU A 408 3.16 2.15 -9.61
N ARG A 409 2.33 2.12 -10.66
CA ARG A 409 1.26 1.13 -10.84
C ARG A 409 1.50 0.35 -12.13
N ILE A 410 1.51 -0.98 -12.04
CA ILE A 410 1.76 -1.88 -13.16
C ILE A 410 0.52 -2.74 -13.39
N THR A 411 -0.05 -2.67 -14.60
CA THR A 411 -1.22 -3.46 -15.00
C THR A 411 -0.87 -4.34 -16.21
N LEU A 412 -1.15 -5.64 -16.11
CA LEU A 412 -1.10 -6.58 -17.21
C LEU A 412 -2.48 -6.68 -17.88
N ILE A 413 -2.51 -6.75 -19.19
CA ILE A 413 -3.74 -6.85 -19.98
C ILE A 413 -3.61 -7.99 -20.97
N SER A 414 -4.58 -8.90 -20.92
CA SER A 414 -4.63 -10.06 -21.80
C SER A 414 -5.06 -9.72 -23.22
N PRO A 415 -4.85 -10.61 -24.20
CA PRO A 415 -5.37 -10.45 -25.56
C PRO A 415 -6.89 -10.29 -25.64
N GLN A 416 -7.61 -10.72 -24.59
CA GLN A 416 -9.06 -10.60 -24.48
C GLN A 416 -9.50 -9.33 -23.73
N GLY A 417 -8.55 -8.53 -23.23
CA GLY A 417 -8.82 -7.26 -22.55
C GLY A 417 -8.95 -7.35 -21.03
N THR A 418 -8.79 -8.54 -20.43
CA THR A 418 -8.82 -8.70 -18.97
C THR A 418 -7.62 -7.99 -18.35
N ARG A 419 -7.90 -7.13 -17.37
CA ARG A 419 -6.90 -6.29 -16.69
C ARG A 419 -6.55 -6.88 -15.33
N VAL A 420 -5.27 -7.00 -15.02
CA VAL A 420 -4.77 -7.48 -13.73
C VAL A 420 -3.72 -6.50 -13.20
N GLU A 421 -3.97 -5.94 -12.02
CA GLU A 421 -2.98 -5.13 -11.32
C GLU A 421 -1.90 -6.04 -10.71
N ILE A 422 -0.65 -5.82 -11.14
CA ILE A 422 0.52 -6.61 -10.74
C ILE A 422 1.23 -5.94 -9.55
N LEU A 423 1.31 -4.61 -9.59
CA LEU A 423 1.87 -3.77 -8.54
C LEU A 423 1.05 -2.49 -8.46
N ASN A 424 0.70 -2.06 -7.25
CA ASN A 424 -0.07 -0.84 -7.03
C ASN A 424 0.51 -0.07 -5.83
N ASN A 425 1.36 0.92 -6.11
CA ASN A 425 1.94 1.84 -5.13
C ASN A 425 2.55 1.14 -3.90
N GLN A 426 3.17 -0.02 -4.12
CA GLN A 426 3.67 -0.87 -3.03
C GLN A 426 5.02 -0.38 -2.51
N THR A 427 5.14 -0.32 -1.18
CA THR A 427 6.42 -0.04 -0.50
C THR A 427 7.30 -1.30 -0.52
N THR A 428 8.60 -1.13 -0.81
CA THR A 428 9.56 -2.24 -0.76
C THR A 428 10.94 -1.73 -0.34
N PRO A 429 11.69 -2.50 0.46
CA PRO A 429 13.06 -2.15 0.81
C PRO A 429 14.04 -2.37 -0.35
N VAL A 430 13.58 -2.87 -1.51
CA VAL A 430 14.40 -3.18 -2.67
C VAL A 430 14.12 -2.23 -3.83
N ALA A 431 15.13 -1.51 -4.30
CA ALA A 431 15.02 -0.51 -5.37
C ALA A 431 14.97 -1.08 -6.81
N GLN A 432 14.92 -2.41 -6.96
CA GLN A 432 14.90 -3.07 -8.25
C GLN A 432 13.85 -4.17 -8.27
N LEU A 433 13.08 -4.21 -9.35
CA LEU A 433 12.14 -5.28 -9.64
C LEU A 433 12.77 -6.18 -10.68
N ASP A 434 13.11 -7.41 -10.32
CA ASP A 434 13.62 -8.43 -11.24
C ASP A 434 12.98 -9.77 -10.85
N ASP A 435 11.73 -9.97 -11.26
CA ASP A 435 10.94 -11.11 -10.80
C ASP A 435 9.96 -11.69 -11.83
N TYR A 436 9.26 -12.74 -11.39
CA TYR A 436 8.21 -13.45 -12.10
C TYR A 436 6.90 -13.44 -11.30
N TRP A 437 5.76 -13.49 -12.00
CA TRP A 437 4.45 -13.79 -11.44
C TRP A 437 3.92 -15.01 -12.17
N VAL A 438 4.02 -16.18 -11.54
CA VAL A 438 3.49 -17.44 -12.08
C VAL A 438 2.07 -17.63 -11.57
N LEU A 439 1.15 -18.01 -12.45
CA LEU A 439 -0.27 -18.15 -12.15
C LEU A 439 -0.49 -19.10 -10.99
N ALA A 440 0.15 -20.27 -10.97
CA ALA A 440 0.06 -21.25 -9.88
C ALA A 440 0.26 -20.64 -8.47
N HIS A 441 1.08 -19.59 -8.35
CA HIS A 441 1.52 -19.03 -7.08
C HIS A 441 0.96 -17.62 -6.81
N GLN A 442 0.07 -17.12 -7.66
CA GLN A 442 -0.43 -15.74 -7.58
C GLN A 442 -1.94 -15.65 -7.76
N LYS A 443 -2.61 -15.19 -6.70
CA LYS A 443 -4.08 -15.01 -6.68
C LYS A 443 -4.56 -13.97 -7.71
N ALA A 444 -3.81 -12.90 -7.91
CA ALA A 444 -4.18 -11.83 -8.85
C ALA A 444 -4.29 -12.33 -10.30
N LEU A 445 -3.45 -13.30 -10.69
CA LEU A 445 -3.44 -13.84 -12.05
C LEU A 445 -4.53 -14.88 -12.31
N GLN A 446 -5.23 -15.36 -11.28
CA GLN A 446 -6.22 -16.45 -11.41
C GLN A 446 -7.37 -16.10 -12.35
N VAL A 447 -7.70 -14.81 -12.47
CA VAL A 447 -8.73 -14.31 -13.40
C VAL A 447 -8.40 -14.59 -14.86
N LEU A 448 -7.12 -14.81 -15.20
CA LEU A 448 -6.67 -15.11 -16.55
C LEU A 448 -6.77 -16.60 -16.90
N ARG A 449 -7.07 -17.50 -15.95
CA ARG A 449 -7.05 -18.94 -16.22
C ARG A 449 -8.07 -19.30 -17.30
N GLY A 450 -7.62 -20.06 -18.31
CA GLY A 450 -8.44 -20.47 -19.44
C GLY A 450 -8.57 -19.42 -20.56
N GLU A 451 -8.01 -18.23 -20.38
CA GLU A 451 -7.94 -17.23 -21.43
C GLU A 451 -6.94 -17.62 -22.54
N ARG A 452 -7.02 -16.96 -23.69
CA ARG A 452 -6.03 -17.17 -24.77
C ARG A 452 -4.66 -16.66 -24.34
N LEU A 453 -3.66 -17.53 -24.46
CA LEU A 453 -2.25 -17.19 -24.28
C LEU A 453 -1.69 -16.51 -25.53
N ASP A 454 -2.11 -16.98 -26.72
CA ASP A 454 -1.67 -16.42 -27.98
C ASP A 454 -2.33 -15.07 -28.29
N GLY A 455 -1.55 -14.15 -28.86
CA GLY A 455 -2.01 -12.80 -29.19
C GLY A 455 -1.19 -11.69 -28.54
N ASN A 456 -1.76 -10.48 -28.57
CA ASN A 456 -1.08 -9.28 -28.10
C ASN A 456 -1.39 -9.02 -26.62
N TRP A 457 -0.38 -9.21 -25.77
CA TRP A 457 -0.42 -8.81 -24.37
C TRP A 457 0.06 -7.38 -24.22
N ARG A 458 -0.48 -6.66 -23.23
CA ARG A 458 -0.11 -5.28 -22.97
C ARG A 458 0.28 -5.08 -21.50
N LEU A 459 1.40 -4.40 -21.26
CA LEU A 459 1.84 -3.96 -19.93
C LEU A 459 1.70 -2.45 -19.86
N GLU A 460 0.86 -1.98 -18.96
CA GLU A 460 0.67 -0.56 -18.65
C GLU A 460 1.43 -0.23 -17.37
N ILE A 461 2.24 0.82 -17.41
CA ILE A 461 2.97 1.35 -16.26
C ILE A 461 2.57 2.82 -16.12
N LEU A 462 2.02 3.18 -14.95
CA LEU A 462 1.82 4.56 -14.52
C LEU A 462 2.88 4.90 -13.48
N ASP A 463 3.48 6.07 -13.62
CA ASP A 463 4.16 6.79 -12.56
C ASP A 463 3.25 7.90 -12.03
N ASN A 464 3.02 7.94 -10.72
CA ASN A 464 2.15 8.92 -10.09
C ASN A 464 2.90 10.03 -9.34
N VAL A 465 4.24 10.05 -9.34
CA VAL A 465 5.00 10.96 -8.46
C VAL A 465 6.09 11.67 -9.23
N VAL A 466 6.07 13.01 -9.19
CA VAL A 466 7.01 13.83 -9.96
C VAL A 466 8.44 13.68 -9.42
N GLY A 467 9.42 13.56 -10.32
CA GLY A 467 10.83 13.72 -10.04
C GLY A 467 11.60 12.41 -9.90
N ASN A 468 10.88 11.28 -9.81
CA ASN A 468 11.46 9.96 -9.83
C ASN A 468 11.39 9.39 -11.24
N VAL A 469 12.45 8.71 -11.66
CA VAL A 469 12.53 8.15 -13.00
C VAL A 469 12.97 6.71 -12.95
N GLY A 470 12.50 5.93 -13.92
CA GLY A 470 12.91 4.55 -14.06
C GLY A 470 13.02 4.07 -15.49
N THR A 471 13.42 2.81 -15.60
CA THR A 471 13.63 2.12 -16.87
C THR A 471 13.04 0.72 -16.81
N LEU A 472 12.18 0.40 -17.77
CA LEU A 472 11.76 -0.96 -18.05
C LEU A 472 12.84 -1.65 -18.88
N HIS A 473 13.61 -2.53 -18.25
CA HIS A 473 14.70 -3.25 -18.91
C HIS A 473 14.19 -4.38 -19.78
N LEU A 474 13.22 -5.15 -19.28
CA LEU A 474 12.70 -6.33 -19.94
C LEU A 474 11.33 -6.67 -19.38
N TRP A 475 10.42 -7.14 -20.23
CA TRP A 475 9.21 -7.80 -19.79
C TRP A 475 8.71 -8.79 -20.84
N GLY A 476 7.79 -9.67 -20.45
CA GLY A 476 7.04 -10.50 -21.35
C GLY A 476 6.22 -11.53 -20.60
N VAL A 477 5.40 -12.27 -21.33
CA VAL A 477 4.58 -13.36 -20.78
C VAL A 477 4.91 -14.68 -21.47
N GLY A 478 4.58 -15.78 -20.83
CA GLY A 478 4.91 -17.09 -21.34
C GLY A 478 4.52 -18.25 -20.43
N GLU A 479 5.02 -19.43 -20.74
CA GLU A 479 4.88 -20.63 -19.91
C GLU A 479 6.20 -20.95 -19.20
N VAL A 480 6.10 -21.38 -17.95
CA VAL A 480 7.20 -21.97 -17.19
C VAL A 480 7.31 -23.45 -17.60
N THR A 481 8.42 -23.81 -18.23
CA THR A 481 8.68 -25.20 -18.66
C THR A 481 9.16 -26.08 -17.51
N HIS A 482 9.99 -25.53 -16.63
CA HIS A 482 10.51 -26.18 -15.42
C HIS A 482 11.12 -25.12 -14.50
N TYR A 483 11.45 -25.54 -13.28
CA TYR A 483 12.23 -24.75 -12.32
C TYR A 483 13.63 -25.34 -12.21
N THR A 484 14.65 -24.48 -12.18
CA THR A 484 16.03 -24.91 -11.94
C THR A 484 16.37 -24.78 -10.46
N CYS A 485 16.76 -25.91 -9.86
CA CYS A 485 17.13 -26.01 -8.45
C CYS A 485 18.46 -26.69 -8.21
N ASP A 486 18.97 -27.43 -9.20
CA ASP A 486 20.31 -28.00 -9.20
C ASP A 486 21.24 -27.10 -10.03
N LYS A 487 22.56 -27.16 -9.77
CA LYS A 487 23.51 -26.49 -10.66
C LYS A 487 23.30 -27.10 -12.03
N GLU A 488 22.96 -26.29 -13.03
CA GLU A 488 22.85 -26.75 -14.42
C GLU A 488 23.99 -27.72 -14.70
N VAL A 489 23.66 -28.99 -14.93
CA VAL A 489 24.62 -29.99 -15.36
C VAL A 489 25.09 -29.48 -16.72
N LYS A 490 26.26 -28.82 -16.74
CA LYS A 490 26.96 -28.54 -17.99
C LYS A 490 27.21 -29.88 -18.62
N ASP A 491 26.50 -30.15 -19.70
CA ASP A 491 26.61 -31.35 -20.51
C ASP A 491 28.08 -31.48 -20.94
N GLN A 492 28.84 -32.30 -20.22
CA GLN A 492 30.14 -32.78 -20.67
C GLN A 492 29.87 -34.01 -21.53
N THR A 493 29.56 -33.78 -22.81
CA THR A 493 29.76 -34.83 -23.82
C THR A 493 31.26 -35.08 -23.97
N SER A 494 31.72 -35.98 -23.09
CA SER A 494 32.78 -36.99 -23.22
C SER A 494 33.94 -36.71 -24.20
N THR A 495 35.14 -36.59 -23.63
CA THR A 495 36.36 -37.12 -24.24
C THR A 495 36.86 -38.32 -23.45
N THR A 496 36.96 -39.44 -24.18
CA THR A 496 38.01 -40.47 -24.19
C THR A 496 38.26 -41.36 -22.96
N ASN A 497 38.18 -42.68 -23.19
CA ASN A 497 39.22 -43.74 -23.06
C ASN A 497 38.50 -45.11 -23.14
N SER A 498 39.00 -46.23 -23.69
CA SER A 498 40.33 -46.68 -24.11
C SER A 498 40.20 -48.00 -24.92
N GLU A 499 41.25 -48.29 -25.69
CA GLU A 499 41.74 -49.49 -26.40
C GLU A 499 41.19 -50.89 -26.01
N GLU A 500 40.90 -51.76 -27.00
CA GLU A 500 41.73 -52.92 -27.42
C GLU A 500 41.08 -53.74 -28.58
N ASP A 501 41.91 -54.54 -29.24
CA ASP A 501 41.87 -55.10 -30.61
C ASP A 501 40.72 -56.08 -31.01
N VAL A 502 40.48 -56.19 -32.34
CA VAL A 502 40.73 -57.40 -33.18
C VAL A 502 40.01 -57.30 -34.55
N ALA A 503 40.84 -57.24 -35.60
CA ALA A 503 40.76 -57.83 -36.94
C ALA A 503 39.48 -57.86 -37.81
N ALA A 504 39.75 -57.51 -39.08
CA ALA A 504 39.26 -58.08 -40.33
C ALA A 504 38.02 -57.45 -41.00
N GLY A 505 38.20 -57.08 -42.28
CA GLY A 505 37.11 -57.17 -43.27
C GLY A 505 36.93 -55.97 -44.20
N SER A 506 37.77 -55.91 -45.24
CA SER A 506 37.39 -55.65 -46.64
C SER A 506 36.54 -54.44 -47.06
N GLY A 507 37.14 -53.62 -47.93
CA GLY A 507 36.51 -52.97 -49.11
C GLY A 507 35.53 -51.82 -48.81
N SER A 508 35.38 -50.79 -49.64
CA SER A 508 35.89 -50.51 -50.97
C SER A 508 35.54 -49.04 -51.27
N LEU A 509 36.46 -48.38 -51.98
CA LEU A 509 36.21 -47.42 -53.06
C LEU A 509 35.42 -46.12 -52.75
N THR A 510 36.12 -45.00 -52.86
CA THR A 510 35.92 -43.92 -53.87
C THR A 510 35.20 -42.72 -53.25
N LEU A 511 35.41 -41.46 -53.61
CA LEU A 511 36.08 -40.70 -54.68
C LEU A 511 36.25 -39.30 -54.02
N GLY A 512 37.40 -38.65 -53.98
CA GLY A 512 37.91 -37.85 -55.08
C GLY A 512 38.36 -36.45 -54.60
N LEU A 513 39.43 -35.95 -55.23
CA LEU A 513 39.88 -34.54 -55.34
C LEU A 513 40.36 -33.85 -54.04
N LEU A 514 41.48 -33.12 -53.97
CA LEU A 514 42.46 -32.50 -54.87
C LEU A 514 43.74 -32.29 -54.02
N LEU A 515 44.95 -32.67 -54.48
CA LEU A 515 45.98 -31.77 -55.08
C LEU A 515 46.20 -30.49 -54.25
N LEU A 516 47.29 -30.34 -53.49
CA LEU A 516 48.64 -29.84 -53.85
C LEU A 516 49.04 -28.95 -52.64
N LEU A 517 50.22 -28.97 -52.02
CA LEU A 517 51.54 -28.64 -52.56
C LEU A 517 52.62 -28.79 -51.47
N SER A 518 53.81 -29.11 -51.98
CA SER A 518 55.17 -28.74 -51.53
C SER A 518 55.73 -29.27 -50.20
N ALA A 519 56.63 -30.23 -50.41
CA ALA A 519 57.80 -30.62 -49.64
C ALA A 519 58.77 -29.48 -49.24
N PHE A 520 59.77 -29.92 -48.46
CA PHE A 520 60.99 -29.26 -47.97
C PHE A 520 60.85 -28.61 -46.59
N SER A 521 61.63 -28.94 -45.56
CA SER A 521 62.91 -29.65 -45.52
C SER A 521 63.19 -30.19 -44.10
N ARG A 522 63.72 -31.41 -44.04
CA ARG A 522 64.46 -31.94 -42.86
C ARG A 522 65.89 -31.41 -42.91
N ARG A 523 66.40 -30.88 -41.80
CA ARG A 523 67.65 -31.27 -41.11
C ARG A 523 67.96 -30.22 -40.05
N ARG A 524 67.87 -30.60 -38.78
CA ARG A 524 69.02 -30.97 -37.93
C ARG A 524 70.07 -29.86 -37.89
N TRP A 525 70.27 -29.28 -36.70
CA TRP A 525 71.59 -29.21 -36.07
C TRP A 525 71.43 -29.34 -34.56
N ALA A 526 72.35 -30.10 -33.98
CA ALA A 526 72.36 -30.54 -32.61
C ALA A 526 73.28 -29.66 -31.77
N ASN A 527 72.88 -29.54 -30.49
CA ASN A 527 73.71 -29.65 -29.30
C ASN A 527 74.73 -28.58 -28.90
N LYS A 528 74.60 -28.28 -27.58
CA LYS A 528 75.61 -27.81 -26.60
C LYS A 528 76.05 -26.35 -26.78
N GLY A 529 76.17 -25.53 -25.74
CA GLY A 529 76.05 -25.71 -24.30
C GLY A 529 76.61 -24.43 -23.65
N THR A 530 75.94 -23.99 -22.58
CA THR A 530 76.46 -23.28 -21.38
C THR A 530 77.68 -22.34 -21.46
N GLN A 531 77.46 -21.10 -21.00
CA GLN A 531 78.26 -20.30 -20.04
C GLN A 531 78.41 -18.83 -20.46
N SER A 532 77.56 -17.97 -19.89
CA SER A 532 77.93 -16.80 -19.06
C SER A 532 76.65 -16.11 -18.59
#